data_AF-A0A537BSG6-F1
#
_entry.id   AF-A0A537BSG6-F1
#
_cell.length_a   1.000
_cell.length_b   1.000
_cell.length_c   1.000
_cell.angle_alpha   90.00
_cell.angle_beta   90.00
_cell.angle_gamma   90.00
#
_symmetry.space_group_name_H-M   'P 1'
#
loop_
_entity.id
_entity.type
_entity.pdbx_description
1 polymer ?
#
loop_
_entity_poly.entity_id
_entity_poly.type
_entity_poly.pdbx_seq_one_letter_code
_entity_poly.pdbx_strand_id
1 'polypeptide(L)'
;MREFSRIKRLPPYVFNITNELKMAARRRGDDIIDLSMGNPDGPTPMHIVDKLIEAAQRQDTHGYSVSKGIPRLRKAICEWYRRRYGVELDMDSEAIVTIGSKEGLAHLMLACLERGDTVL
;
A
#
# COMPACT_ATOMS: atom_id res chain seq x y z
N MET A 1 -10.28 2.97 -32.01
CA MET A 1 -10.10 3.36 -30.59
C MET A 1 -8.60 3.49 -30.34
N ARG A 2 -8.10 4.59 -29.78
CA ARG A 2 -6.65 4.77 -29.54
C ARG A 2 -6.24 3.85 -28.40
N GLU A 3 -5.24 3.00 -28.64
CA GLU A 3 -4.78 2.03 -27.64
C GLU A 3 -3.55 2.54 -26.90
N PHE A 4 -3.49 2.28 -25.59
CA PHE A 4 -2.38 2.69 -24.72
C PHE A 4 -1.40 1.53 -24.53
N SER A 5 -0.15 1.72 -24.96
CA SER A 5 0.87 0.65 -24.98
C SER A 5 1.16 0.04 -23.60
N ARG A 6 1.12 0.83 -22.52
CA ARG A 6 1.31 0.33 -21.14
C ARG A 6 0.18 -0.62 -20.72
N ILE A 7 -1.07 -0.33 -21.09
CA ILE A 7 -2.23 -1.17 -20.75
C ILE A 7 -2.12 -2.54 -21.43
N LYS A 8 -1.70 -2.59 -22.70
CA LYS A 8 -1.51 -3.86 -23.44
C LYS A 8 -0.47 -4.80 -22.83
N ARG A 9 0.48 -4.27 -22.06
CA ARG A 9 1.59 -5.03 -21.48
C ARG A 9 1.29 -5.53 -20.07
N LEU A 10 0.19 -5.10 -19.45
CA LEU A 10 -0.17 -5.57 -18.12
C LEU A 10 -0.62 -7.03 -18.19
N PRO A 11 -0.05 -7.92 -17.38
CA PRO A 11 -0.47 -9.31 -17.34
C PRO A 11 -1.88 -9.44 -16.73
N PRO A 12 -2.58 -10.55 -16.96
CA PRO A 12 -3.82 -10.86 -16.25
C PRO A 12 -3.62 -10.82 -14.73
N TYR A 13 -4.58 -10.23 -14.02
CA TYR A 13 -4.53 -10.17 -12.57
C TYR A 13 -4.97 -11.51 -11.96
N VAL A 14 -4.00 -12.29 -11.50
CA VAL A 14 -4.21 -13.67 -10.98
C VAL A 14 -5.29 -13.73 -9.91
N PHE A 15 -5.35 -12.75 -9.02
CA PHE A 15 -6.36 -12.72 -7.95
C PHE A 15 -7.79 -12.52 -8.45
N ASN A 16 -7.99 -11.96 -9.66
CA ASN A 16 -9.32 -11.89 -10.23
C ASN A 16 -9.84 -13.29 -10.57
N ILE A 17 -8.98 -14.12 -11.16
CA ILE A 17 -9.31 -15.50 -11.54
C ILE A 17 -9.66 -16.33 -10.31
N THR A 18 -8.83 -16.26 -9.25
CA THR A 18 -9.09 -17.00 -8.01
C THR A 18 -10.38 -16.51 -7.33
N ASN A 19 -10.67 -15.21 -7.39
CA ASN A 19 -11.90 -14.67 -6.83
C ASN A 19 -13.15 -15.14 -7.61
N GLU A 20 -13.09 -15.20 -8.93
CA GLU A 20 -14.18 -15.74 -9.77
C GLU A 20 -14.48 -17.21 -9.45
N LEU A 21 -13.44 -18.05 -9.35
CA LEU A 21 -13.57 -19.46 -8.99
C LEU A 21 -14.16 -19.62 -7.57
N LYS A 22 -13.65 -18.86 -6.61
CA LYS A 22 -14.14 -18.84 -5.23
C LYS A 22 -15.62 -18.46 -5.18
N MET A 23 -16.01 -17.39 -5.89
CA MET A 23 -17.40 -16.96 -5.94
C MET A 23 -18.32 -18.00 -6.60
N ALA A 24 -17.86 -18.66 -7.66
CA ALA A 24 -18.63 -19.73 -8.30
C ALA A 24 -18.84 -20.93 -7.37
N ALA A 25 -17.82 -21.35 -6.64
CA ALA A 25 -17.93 -22.42 -5.65
C ALA A 25 -18.85 -22.06 -4.48
N ARG A 26 -18.74 -20.83 -3.94
CA ARG A 26 -19.67 -20.35 -2.89
C ARG A 26 -21.13 -20.38 -3.37
N ARG A 27 -21.37 -19.99 -4.63
CA ARG A 27 -22.71 -20.03 -5.24
C ARG A 27 -23.28 -21.46 -5.41
N ARG A 28 -22.43 -22.49 -5.48
CA ARG A 28 -22.86 -23.89 -5.48
C ARG A 28 -23.14 -24.44 -4.08
N GLY A 29 -22.82 -23.69 -3.03
CA GLY A 29 -22.92 -24.14 -1.64
C GLY A 29 -21.71 -24.92 -1.14
N ASP A 30 -20.59 -24.86 -1.87
CA ASP A 30 -19.35 -25.52 -1.45
C ASP A 30 -18.78 -24.82 -0.18
N ASP A 31 -18.29 -25.60 0.78
CA ASP A 31 -17.50 -25.09 1.91
C ASP A 31 -16.05 -24.86 1.44
N ILE A 32 -15.56 -23.63 1.55
CA ILE A 32 -14.29 -23.21 0.95
C ILE A 32 -13.34 -22.69 2.02
N ILE A 33 -12.15 -23.29 2.05
CA ILE A 33 -10.99 -22.75 2.75
C ILE A 33 -10.23 -21.82 1.80
N ASP A 34 -10.32 -20.50 2.05
CA ASP A 34 -9.70 -19.48 1.19
C ASP A 34 -8.26 -19.19 1.61
N LEU A 35 -7.30 -19.77 0.87
CA LEU A 35 -5.86 -19.49 1.00
C LEU A 35 -5.33 -18.63 -0.16
N SER A 36 -6.22 -17.94 -0.88
CA SER A 36 -5.87 -17.28 -2.15
C SER A 36 -5.30 -15.87 -1.99
N MET A 37 -5.44 -15.25 -0.82
CA MET A 37 -4.97 -13.88 -0.56
C MET A 37 -4.24 -13.79 0.78
N GLY A 38 -3.13 -13.07 0.81
CA GLY A 38 -2.35 -12.80 2.02
C GLY A 38 -2.93 -11.70 2.91
N ASN A 39 -4.26 -11.66 3.06
CA ASN A 39 -4.89 -10.71 3.98
C ASN A 39 -4.71 -11.22 5.42
N PRO A 40 -4.30 -10.37 6.36
CA PRO A 40 -4.37 -10.70 7.77
C PRO A 40 -5.81 -11.07 8.18
N ASP A 41 -5.94 -12.03 9.06
CA ASP A 41 -7.19 -12.54 9.63
C ASP A 41 -7.66 -11.71 10.85
N GLY A 42 -6.73 -11.10 11.57
CA GLY A 42 -7.02 -10.26 12.74
C GLY A 42 -7.42 -8.81 12.41
N PRO A 43 -8.21 -8.16 13.28
CA PRO A 43 -8.52 -6.75 13.15
C PRO A 43 -7.29 -5.87 13.44
N THR A 44 -7.31 -4.63 12.94
CA THR A 44 -6.35 -3.60 13.35
C THR A 44 -6.39 -3.42 14.88
N PRO A 45 -5.24 -3.36 15.57
CA PRO A 45 -5.19 -3.13 17.01
C PRO A 45 -5.97 -1.88 17.46
N MET A 46 -6.71 -1.99 18.58
CA MET A 46 -7.68 -0.96 19.00
C MET A 46 -7.06 0.43 19.16
N HIS A 47 -5.87 0.55 19.74
CA HIS A 47 -5.22 1.85 19.93
C HIS A 47 -4.92 2.61 18.62
N ILE A 48 -4.80 1.90 17.47
CA ILE A 48 -4.66 2.52 16.15
C ILE A 48 -6.02 3.02 15.66
N VAL A 49 -7.07 2.22 15.84
CA VAL A 49 -8.45 2.59 15.50
C VAL A 49 -8.89 3.81 16.31
N ASP A 50 -8.64 3.81 17.62
CA ASP A 50 -8.93 4.94 18.51
C ASP A 50 -8.22 6.22 18.04
N LYS A 51 -6.93 6.11 17.65
CA LYS A 51 -6.17 7.26 17.16
C LYS A 51 -6.71 7.80 15.83
N LEU A 52 -7.17 6.91 14.94
CA LEU A 52 -7.83 7.31 13.71
C LEU A 52 -9.12 8.08 14.00
N ILE A 53 -9.95 7.58 14.92
CA ILE A 53 -11.20 8.24 15.33
C ILE A 53 -10.90 9.62 15.93
N GLU A 54 -9.94 9.70 16.86
CA GLU A 54 -9.51 10.96 17.46
C GLU A 54 -9.06 11.96 16.38
N ALA A 55 -8.23 11.52 15.42
CA ALA A 55 -7.75 12.37 14.34
C ALA A 55 -8.90 12.88 13.45
N ALA A 56 -9.82 11.99 13.06
CA ALA A 56 -10.94 12.32 12.18
C ALA A 56 -11.92 13.35 12.79
N GLN A 57 -12.06 13.37 14.12
CA GLN A 57 -12.90 14.34 14.83
C GLN A 57 -12.32 15.76 14.86
N ARG A 58 -11.01 15.93 14.59
CA ARG A 58 -10.38 17.23 14.59
C ARG A 58 -10.66 17.98 13.29
N GLN A 59 -11.18 19.20 13.41
CA GLN A 59 -11.55 20.05 12.27
C GLN A 59 -10.35 20.48 11.41
N ASP A 60 -9.13 20.45 11.96
CA ASP A 60 -7.90 20.87 11.28
C ASP A 60 -7.25 19.77 10.41
N THR A 61 -7.86 18.58 10.30
CA THR A 61 -7.26 17.42 9.61
C THR A 61 -7.89 17.09 8.26
N HIS A 62 -8.95 17.80 7.86
CA HIS A 62 -9.75 17.45 6.67
C HIS A 62 -9.21 18.03 5.36
N GLY A 63 -8.26 18.96 5.44
CA GLY A 63 -7.62 19.58 4.26
C GLY A 63 -6.60 18.68 3.58
N TYR A 64 -5.95 19.21 2.55
CA TYR A 64 -4.85 18.52 1.88
C TYR A 64 -3.71 18.20 2.86
N SER A 65 -3.19 16.98 2.76
CA SER A 65 -1.97 16.61 3.46
C SER A 65 -0.74 17.25 2.79
N VAL A 66 0.37 17.29 3.52
CA VAL A 66 1.67 17.67 2.95
C VAL A 66 2.17 16.59 1.99
N SER A 67 2.77 16.98 0.87
CA SER A 67 3.13 16.06 -0.22
C SER A 67 4.04 14.91 0.19
N LYS A 68 5.01 15.15 1.08
CA LYS A 68 5.93 14.12 1.60
C LYS A 68 5.31 13.25 2.70
N GLY A 69 4.14 13.62 3.22
CA GLY A 69 3.54 13.04 4.42
C GLY A 69 3.83 13.81 5.71
N ILE A 70 2.92 13.67 6.67
CA ILE A 70 2.88 14.43 7.92
C ILE A 70 4.24 14.33 8.65
N PRO A 71 4.88 15.45 9.07
CA PRO A 71 6.23 15.42 9.66
C PRO A 71 6.36 14.48 10.85
N ARG A 72 5.36 14.44 11.74
CA ARG A 72 5.36 13.55 12.91
C ARG A 72 5.35 12.07 12.52
N LEU A 73 4.68 11.70 11.42
CA LEU A 73 4.68 10.33 10.91
C LEU A 73 6.04 9.97 10.32
N ARG A 74 6.63 10.85 9.49
CA ARG A 74 7.99 10.65 8.95
C ARG A 74 9.03 10.48 10.06
N LYS A 75 9.00 11.32 11.10
CA LYS A 75 9.86 11.18 12.28
C LYS A 75 9.70 9.82 12.96
N ALA A 76 8.45 9.37 13.16
CA ALA A 76 8.17 8.08 13.78
C ALA A 76 8.72 6.89 12.97
N ILE A 77 8.69 6.98 11.62
CA ILE A 77 9.28 5.98 10.72
C ILE A 77 10.80 5.91 10.91
N CYS A 78 11.51 7.04 10.87
CA CYS A 78 12.96 7.10 11.07
C CYS A 78 13.36 6.55 12.45
N GLU A 79 12.65 6.94 13.51
CA GLU A 79 12.91 6.43 14.85
C GLU A 79 12.64 4.92 14.97
N TRP A 80 11.62 4.41 14.28
CA TRP A 80 11.35 2.97 14.25
C TRP A 80 12.47 2.20 13.57
N TYR A 81 12.98 2.70 12.43
CA TYR A 81 14.15 2.12 11.76
C TYR A 81 15.39 2.09 12.65
N ARG A 82 15.68 3.19 13.35
CA ARG A 82 16.80 3.26 14.30
C ARG A 82 16.64 2.25 15.44
N ARG A 83 15.45 2.17 16.06
CA ARG A 83 15.21 1.23 17.17
C ARG A 83 15.23 -0.24 16.73
N ARG A 84 14.67 -0.55 15.56
CA ARG A 84 14.47 -1.93 15.11
C ARG A 84 15.68 -2.51 14.38
N TYR A 85 16.41 -1.67 13.66
CA TYR A 85 17.49 -2.08 12.76
C TYR A 85 18.81 -1.33 12.99
N GLY A 86 18.85 -0.32 13.86
CA GLY A 86 20.05 0.49 14.07
C GLY A 86 20.37 1.44 12.90
N VAL A 87 19.42 1.66 11.99
CA VAL A 87 19.60 2.52 10.81
C VAL A 87 19.14 3.94 11.13
N GLU A 88 20.02 4.91 10.95
CA GLU A 88 19.68 6.34 11.03
C GLU A 88 19.24 6.84 9.66
N LEU A 89 18.12 7.57 9.62
CA LEU A 89 17.54 8.14 8.41
C LEU A 89 17.19 9.60 8.64
N ASP A 90 17.49 10.47 7.67
CA ASP A 90 17.04 11.86 7.63
C ASP A 90 15.57 11.92 7.18
N MET A 91 14.71 12.50 8.01
CA MET A 91 13.28 12.51 7.71
C MET A 91 12.90 13.39 6.50
N ASP A 92 13.72 14.37 6.13
CA ASP A 92 13.42 15.34 5.08
C ASP A 92 13.94 14.89 3.70
N SER A 93 15.01 14.10 3.65
CA SER A 93 15.57 13.55 2.41
C SER A 93 15.31 12.05 2.21
N GLU A 94 15.10 11.26 3.27
CA GLU A 94 15.05 9.78 3.19
C GLU A 94 13.71 9.17 3.63
N ALA A 95 12.69 9.98 3.93
CA ALA A 95 11.35 9.48 4.29
C ALA A 95 10.21 10.17 3.50
N ILE A 96 9.40 9.35 2.84
CA ILE A 96 8.16 9.76 2.16
C ILE A 96 7.02 8.79 2.48
N VAL A 97 5.82 9.30 2.67
CA VAL A 97 4.61 8.50 2.95
C VAL A 97 3.82 8.31 1.67
N THR A 98 3.39 7.07 1.43
CA THR A 98 2.61 6.65 0.25
C THR A 98 1.27 6.06 0.67
N ILE A 99 0.33 5.98 -0.27
CA ILE A 99 -0.96 5.30 -0.12
C ILE A 99 -0.73 3.79 -0.29
N GLY A 100 -0.09 3.22 0.72
CA GLY A 100 0.33 1.82 0.73
C GLY A 100 1.56 1.53 -0.15
N SER A 101 2.04 0.29 -0.08
CA SER A 101 3.27 -0.13 -0.76
C SER A 101 3.14 -0.19 -2.28
N LYS A 102 1.95 -0.50 -2.81
CA LYS A 102 1.71 -0.60 -4.25
C LYS A 102 1.94 0.72 -4.98
N GLU A 103 1.45 1.82 -4.43
CA GLU A 103 1.66 3.14 -5.01
C GLU A 103 3.12 3.56 -4.88
N GLY A 104 3.75 3.35 -3.71
CA GLY A 104 5.17 3.65 -3.52
C GLY A 104 6.08 2.91 -4.49
N LEU A 105 5.86 1.61 -4.71
CA LEU A 105 6.60 0.83 -5.70
C LEU A 105 6.35 1.34 -7.12
N ALA A 106 5.11 1.63 -7.48
CA ALA A 106 4.79 2.15 -8.81
C ALA A 106 5.49 3.49 -9.10
N HIS A 107 5.47 4.43 -8.14
CA HIS A 107 6.17 5.69 -8.30
C HIS A 107 7.69 5.54 -8.25
N LEU A 108 8.24 4.64 -7.44
CA LEU A 108 9.68 4.35 -7.44
C LEU A 108 10.13 3.87 -8.81
N MET A 109 9.41 2.93 -9.42
CA MET A 109 9.72 2.45 -10.77
C MET A 109 9.62 3.56 -11.81
N LEU A 110 8.62 4.45 -11.70
CA LEU A 110 8.47 5.59 -12.60
C LEU A 110 9.57 6.64 -12.43
N ALA A 111 10.11 6.80 -11.22
CA ALA A 111 11.15 7.78 -10.92
C ALA A 111 12.55 7.29 -11.29
N CYS A 112 12.80 5.97 -11.21
CA CYS A 112 14.14 5.41 -11.33
C CYS A 112 14.44 4.68 -12.64
N LEU A 113 13.44 4.41 -13.49
CA LEU A 113 13.62 3.62 -14.71
C LEU A 113 13.32 4.41 -15.99
N GLU A 114 14.12 4.14 -17.02
CA GLU A 114 13.92 4.61 -18.40
C GLU A 114 13.71 3.43 -19.36
N ARG A 115 13.30 3.72 -20.60
CA ARG A 115 13.17 2.72 -21.65
C ARG A 115 14.50 1.99 -21.89
N GLY A 116 14.47 0.68 -21.72
CA GLY A 116 15.62 -0.20 -21.97
C GLY A 116 16.25 -0.73 -20.70
N ASP A 117 15.92 -0.13 -19.55
CA ASP A 117 16.38 -0.62 -18.26
C ASP A 117 15.83 -2.01 -17.96
N THR A 118 16.66 -2.81 -17.30
CA THR A 118 16.33 -4.16 -16.85
C THR A 118 16.32 -4.19 -15.33
N VAL A 119 15.27 -4.74 -14.74
CA VAL A 119 15.09 -4.90 -13.29
C VAL A 119 15.13 -6.39 -12.97
N LEU A 120 15.86 -6.76 -11.92
CA LEU A 120 16.01 -8.15 -11.44
C LEU A 120 14.75 -8.65 -10.73
#